data_AF-A0A2U3LP35-F1
#
_entry.id   AF-A0A2U3LP35-F1
#
_cell.length_a   1.000
_cell.length_b   1.000
_cell.length_c   1.000
_cell.angle_alpha   90.00
_cell.angle_beta   90.00
_cell.angle_gamma   90.00
#
_symmetry.space_group_name_H-M   'P 1'
#
loop_
_entity.id
_entity.type
_entity.pdbx_description
1 polymer ?
#
loop_
_entity_poly.entity_id
_entity_poly.type
_entity_poly.pdbx_seq_one_letter_code
_entity_poly.pdbx_strand_id
1 'polypeptide(L)'
;MDGTDPRYCWDENKSSDEDSMALLIAQLATGQTAKAEGRDSKVTFYVGTGLPIKHYFQHKQAYEQNIKGDFTVIFRSGPWEGVKCTLKIIRCQVYPQVWGIFWNETHDQLGNLINEQYRHGYTLVVDPGFGTTDYALFIDGVMKDAYCDSSELGIASAMKQISENLAEKGVNLDEKELDHYFMEQDGVYIFNGEAIDLKTLREVALKSLGKKLYDDLKIKLQPVWDKIQVSLVGGGGGKALFNYLNLDNKQLVVDPQFGNASGFRKAAQGALLKSVRSHG
;
A
#
# COMPACT_ATOMS: atom_id res chain seq x y z
N MET A 1 -10.43 20.53 13.84
CA MET A 1 -9.56 19.42 14.26
C MET A 1 -8.33 20.06 14.86
N ASP A 2 -8.17 19.97 16.17
CA ASP A 2 -6.96 20.35 16.90
C ASP A 2 -5.90 19.27 16.69
N GLY A 3 -4.74 19.66 16.18
CA GLY A 3 -3.66 18.75 15.77
C GLY A 3 -2.82 18.23 16.95
N THR A 4 -3.45 17.87 18.07
CA THR A 4 -2.77 17.48 19.32
C THR A 4 -2.63 15.97 19.51
N ASP A 5 -3.23 15.16 18.64
CA ASP A 5 -3.03 13.72 18.59
C ASP A 5 -2.69 13.32 17.15
N PRO A 6 -1.54 12.67 16.87
CA PRO A 6 -1.34 12.00 15.60
C PRO A 6 -2.38 10.89 15.49
N ARG A 7 -3.59 11.26 15.02
CA ARG A 7 -4.62 10.30 14.62
C ARG A 7 -4.08 9.56 13.42
N TYR A 8 -3.50 8.43 13.75
CA TYR A 8 -3.01 7.42 12.86
C TYR A 8 -4.21 6.80 12.14
N CYS A 9 -4.48 7.25 10.90
CA CYS A 9 -5.62 6.81 10.07
C CYS A 9 -5.41 5.37 9.56
N TRP A 10 -5.61 4.40 10.45
CA TRP A 10 -5.50 2.97 10.19
C TRP A 10 -6.84 2.25 10.27
N ASP A 11 -7.96 2.99 10.22
CA ASP A 11 -9.28 2.40 10.36
C ASP A 11 -9.58 1.37 9.26
N GLU A 12 -10.26 0.30 9.68
CA GLU A 12 -10.57 -0.85 8.82
C GLU A 12 -11.56 -0.49 7.71
N ASN A 13 -12.43 0.51 7.95
CA ASN A 13 -13.41 0.98 6.96
C ASN A 13 -13.06 2.36 6.39
N LYS A 14 -12.07 2.37 5.50
CA LYS A 14 -11.60 3.56 4.77
C LYS A 14 -12.66 4.24 3.87
N SER A 15 -13.83 3.61 3.67
CA SER A 15 -14.87 4.10 2.75
C SER A 15 -15.85 5.09 3.37
N SER A 16 -15.94 5.09 4.70
CA SER A 16 -16.83 5.97 5.48
C SER A 16 -16.09 6.78 6.53
N ASP A 17 -14.80 6.52 6.73
CA ASP A 17 -13.95 7.27 7.64
C ASP A 17 -13.62 8.66 7.06
N GLU A 18 -13.98 9.70 7.82
CA GLU A 18 -13.72 11.10 7.47
C GLU A 18 -12.22 11.39 7.40
N ASP A 19 -11.40 10.75 8.23
CA ASP A 19 -9.96 10.96 8.25
C ASP A 19 -9.32 10.40 6.96
N SER A 20 -9.72 9.20 6.53
CA SER A 20 -9.31 8.59 5.26
C SER A 20 -9.67 9.45 4.05
N MET A 21 -10.90 10.01 4.05
CA MET A 21 -11.34 10.91 2.98
C MET A 21 -10.53 12.22 2.99
N ALA A 22 -10.31 12.81 4.17
CA ALA A 22 -9.53 14.04 4.31
C ALA A 22 -8.09 13.84 3.81
N LEU A 23 -7.45 12.72 4.13
CA LEU A 23 -6.10 12.39 3.64
C LEU A 23 -6.06 12.27 2.11
N LEU A 24 -7.01 11.56 1.51
CA LEU A 24 -7.08 11.44 0.05
C LEU A 24 -7.26 12.82 -0.61
N ILE A 25 -8.23 13.60 -0.14
CA ILE A 25 -8.53 14.92 -0.69
C ILE A 25 -7.34 15.87 -0.54
N ALA A 26 -6.66 15.83 0.61
CA ALA A 26 -5.43 16.58 0.85
C ALA A 26 -4.30 16.16 -0.09
N GLN A 27 -4.11 14.87 -0.36
CA GLN A 27 -3.09 14.38 -1.31
C GLN A 27 -3.39 14.80 -2.75
N LEU A 28 -4.65 14.70 -3.19
CA LEU A 28 -5.07 15.17 -4.51
C LEU A 28 -4.85 16.68 -4.68
N ALA A 29 -5.21 17.47 -3.66
CA ALA A 29 -4.97 18.90 -3.64
C ALA A 29 -3.47 19.22 -3.67
N THR A 30 -2.64 18.54 -2.87
CA THR A 30 -1.18 18.68 -2.85
C THR A 30 -0.57 18.42 -4.23
N GLY A 31 -0.95 17.31 -4.88
CA GLY A 31 -0.47 16.99 -6.23
C GLY A 31 -0.90 18.02 -7.28
N GLN A 32 -2.13 18.53 -7.19
CA GLN A 32 -2.61 19.57 -8.09
C GLN A 32 -1.93 20.92 -7.84
N THR A 33 -1.75 21.32 -6.58
CA THR A 33 -1.09 22.58 -6.21
C THR A 33 0.38 22.56 -6.65
N ALA A 34 1.07 21.44 -6.49
CA ALA A 34 2.42 21.26 -7.03
C ALA A 34 2.45 21.48 -8.55
N LYS A 35 1.52 20.85 -9.28
CA LYS A 35 1.39 21.03 -10.74
C LYS A 35 1.01 22.47 -11.15
N ALA A 36 0.29 23.17 -10.29
CA ALA A 36 -0.07 24.58 -10.47
C ALA A 36 1.00 25.56 -9.95
N GLU A 37 2.16 25.06 -9.52
CA GLU A 37 3.28 25.85 -9.01
C GLU A 37 2.89 26.73 -7.81
N GLY A 38 2.10 26.18 -6.88
CA GLY A 38 1.70 26.90 -5.67
C GLY A 38 0.65 27.98 -5.89
N ARG A 39 -0.13 27.90 -6.97
CA ARG A 39 -1.23 28.85 -7.26
C ARG A 39 -2.60 28.25 -6.99
N ASP A 40 -3.56 29.13 -6.73
CA ASP A 40 -4.97 28.78 -6.67
C ASP A 40 -5.38 28.03 -7.95
N SER A 41 -6.12 26.94 -7.77
CA SER A 41 -6.46 26.08 -8.90
C SER A 41 -7.83 25.43 -8.76
N LYS A 42 -8.39 25.07 -9.93
CA LYS A 42 -9.60 24.28 -10.05
C LYS A 42 -9.34 23.07 -10.94
N VAL A 43 -9.68 21.87 -10.46
CA VAL A 43 -9.41 20.62 -11.17
C VAL A 43 -10.57 19.63 -11.06
N THR A 44 -10.68 18.74 -12.04
CA THR A 44 -11.60 17.59 -12.01
C THR A 44 -10.79 16.30 -12.08
N PHE A 45 -11.10 15.36 -11.18
CA PHE A 45 -10.41 14.09 -11.05
C PHE A 45 -11.27 12.90 -11.46
N TYR A 46 -10.61 11.98 -12.14
CA TYR A 46 -10.98 10.57 -12.22
C TYR A 46 -10.01 9.82 -11.31
N VAL A 47 -10.53 9.17 -10.27
CA VAL A 47 -9.69 8.51 -9.25
C VAL A 47 -9.63 7.01 -9.52
N GLY A 48 -8.42 6.47 -9.62
CA GLY A 48 -8.16 5.05 -9.49
C GLY A 48 -7.57 4.79 -8.10
N THR A 49 -8.22 3.95 -7.30
CA THR A 49 -7.79 3.63 -5.93
C THR A 49 -8.01 2.16 -5.64
N GLY A 50 -7.68 1.70 -4.43
CA GLY A 50 -7.90 0.32 -4.05
C GLY A 50 -8.18 0.09 -2.59
N LEU A 51 -8.71 -1.10 -2.30
CA LEU A 51 -9.02 -1.59 -0.97
C LEU A 51 -8.24 -2.87 -0.69
N PRO A 52 -7.85 -3.13 0.58
CA PRO A 52 -7.32 -4.43 0.97
C PRO A 52 -8.24 -5.56 0.51
N ILE A 53 -7.67 -6.72 0.16
CA ILE A 53 -8.43 -7.84 -0.41
C ILE A 53 -9.64 -8.19 0.46
N LYS A 54 -9.43 -8.33 1.78
CA LYS A 54 -10.47 -8.63 2.78
C LYS A 54 -11.68 -7.67 2.76
N HIS A 55 -11.47 -6.43 2.36
CA HIS A 55 -12.49 -5.37 2.35
C HIS A 55 -13.04 -5.07 0.96
N TYR A 56 -12.33 -5.50 -0.10
CA TYR A 56 -12.64 -5.12 -1.47
C TYR A 56 -14.06 -5.53 -1.88
N PHE A 57 -14.41 -6.81 -1.78
CA PHE A 57 -15.67 -7.32 -2.30
C PHE A 57 -16.90 -6.75 -1.56
N GLN A 58 -16.74 -6.37 -0.30
CA GLN A 58 -17.83 -5.83 0.53
C GLN A 58 -18.00 -4.32 0.36
N HIS A 59 -16.89 -3.56 0.25
CA HIS A 59 -16.93 -2.11 0.37
C HIS A 59 -16.70 -1.35 -0.94
N LYS A 60 -16.32 -2.03 -2.04
CA LYS A 60 -16.01 -1.39 -3.33
C LYS A 60 -17.08 -0.42 -3.79
N GLN A 61 -18.34 -0.85 -3.84
CA GLN A 61 -19.43 -0.03 -4.41
C GLN A 61 -19.70 1.21 -3.55
N ALA A 62 -19.73 1.05 -2.22
CA ALA A 62 -19.90 2.16 -1.29
C ALA A 62 -18.74 3.16 -1.42
N TYR A 63 -17.50 2.66 -1.49
CA TYR A 63 -16.31 3.50 -1.68
C TYR A 63 -16.37 4.29 -3.01
N GLU A 64 -16.73 3.65 -4.11
CA GLU A 64 -16.87 4.31 -5.43
C GLU A 64 -17.94 5.41 -5.43
N GLN A 65 -18.99 5.28 -4.62
CA GLN A 65 -20.07 6.25 -4.51
C GLN A 65 -19.70 7.41 -3.58
N ASN A 66 -19.22 7.12 -2.38
CA ASN A 66 -19.01 8.10 -1.30
C ASN A 66 -17.88 9.09 -1.58
N ILE A 67 -16.90 8.70 -2.39
CA ILE A 67 -15.74 9.53 -2.73
C ILE A 67 -16.05 10.64 -3.75
N LYS A 68 -17.17 10.56 -4.46
CA LYS A 68 -17.56 11.57 -5.46
C LYS A 68 -18.05 12.82 -4.74
N GLY A 69 -17.65 13.98 -5.24
CA GLY A 69 -18.07 15.25 -4.62
C GLY A 69 -17.25 16.44 -5.08
N ASP A 70 -17.65 17.60 -4.58
CA ASP A 70 -16.95 18.86 -4.74
C ASP A 70 -16.27 19.22 -3.41
N PHE A 71 -14.98 19.51 -3.47
CA PHE A 71 -14.15 19.76 -2.30
C PHE A 71 -13.32 21.04 -2.48
N THR A 72 -13.01 21.68 -1.36
CA THR A 72 -12.09 22.83 -1.32
C THR A 72 -11.07 22.60 -0.22
N VAL A 73 -9.80 22.62 -0.59
CA VAL A 73 -8.67 22.54 0.34
C VAL A 73 -7.99 23.89 0.40
N ILE A 74 -7.75 24.38 1.61
CA ILE A 74 -6.97 25.60 1.89
C ILE A 74 -5.78 25.19 2.74
N PHE A 75 -4.57 25.40 2.21
CA PHE A 75 -3.34 25.11 2.93
C PHE A 75 -3.12 26.16 4.02
N ARG A 76 -3.05 25.73 5.29
CA ARG A 76 -2.93 26.62 6.46
C ARG A 76 -1.50 26.86 6.92
N SER A 77 -0.53 26.16 6.32
CA SER A 77 0.90 26.25 6.65
C SER A 77 1.73 25.61 5.52
N GLY A 78 3.05 25.67 5.66
CA GLY A 78 3.99 25.06 4.73
C GLY A 78 4.23 25.90 3.48
N PRO A 79 4.85 25.32 2.43
CA PRO A 79 5.32 26.07 1.26
C PRO A 79 4.21 26.72 0.43
N TRP A 80 2.94 26.35 0.66
CA TRP A 80 1.77 26.85 -0.06
C TRP A 80 0.73 27.45 0.87
N GLU A 81 1.14 27.97 2.03
CA GLU A 81 0.23 28.65 2.94
C GLU A 81 -0.64 29.70 2.22
N GLY A 82 -1.95 29.64 2.47
CA GLY A 82 -2.95 30.52 1.86
C GLY A 82 -3.47 30.05 0.50
N VAL A 83 -2.82 29.10 -0.17
CA VAL A 83 -3.25 28.59 -1.48
C VAL A 83 -4.53 27.78 -1.36
N LYS A 84 -5.44 27.96 -2.34
CA LYS A 84 -6.71 27.27 -2.44
C LYS A 84 -6.77 26.34 -3.64
N CYS A 85 -7.07 25.07 -3.39
CA CYS A 85 -7.37 24.09 -4.44
C CYS A 85 -8.85 23.69 -4.37
N THR A 86 -9.61 23.99 -5.43
CA THR A 86 -10.99 23.50 -5.60
C THR A 86 -10.97 22.28 -6.49
N LEU A 87 -11.44 21.13 -6.03
CA LEU A 87 -11.42 19.90 -6.80
C LEU A 87 -12.78 19.22 -6.84
N LYS A 88 -13.06 18.55 -7.96
CA LYS A 88 -14.26 17.73 -8.15
C LYS A 88 -13.87 16.30 -8.50
N ILE A 89 -14.35 15.32 -7.73
CA ILE A 89 -14.21 13.91 -8.06
C ILE A 89 -15.49 13.47 -8.77
N ILE A 90 -15.41 13.25 -10.09
CA ILE A 90 -16.58 12.87 -10.90
C ILE A 90 -16.73 11.37 -11.08
N ARG A 91 -15.63 10.62 -10.93
CA ARG A 91 -15.63 9.17 -11.07
C ARG A 91 -14.51 8.58 -10.21
N CYS A 92 -14.79 7.43 -9.64
CA CYS A 92 -13.83 6.59 -8.96
C CYS A 92 -13.95 5.16 -9.50
N GLN A 93 -12.81 4.48 -9.61
CA GLN A 93 -12.74 3.05 -9.87
C GLN A 93 -11.87 2.41 -8.80
N VAL A 94 -12.44 1.45 -8.08
CA VAL A 94 -11.78 0.78 -6.97
C VAL A 94 -11.33 -0.61 -7.40
N TYR A 95 -10.08 -0.93 -7.09
CA TYR A 95 -9.42 -2.20 -7.40
C TYR A 95 -8.99 -2.93 -6.12
N PRO A 96 -8.81 -4.26 -6.14
CA PRO A 96 -8.19 -4.94 -5.02
C PRO A 96 -6.72 -4.50 -4.89
N GLN A 97 -6.22 -4.38 -3.66
CA GLN A 97 -4.78 -4.37 -3.41
C GLN A 97 -4.16 -5.67 -3.94
N VAL A 98 -2.86 -5.68 -4.22
CA VAL A 98 -2.13 -6.72 -4.98
C VAL A 98 -2.45 -6.73 -6.48
N TRP A 99 -3.71 -6.52 -6.88
CA TRP A 99 -4.07 -6.39 -8.29
C TRP A 99 -3.36 -5.22 -8.95
N GLY A 100 -3.24 -4.09 -8.24
CA GLY A 100 -2.53 -2.92 -8.74
C GLY A 100 -1.06 -3.23 -9.04
N ILE A 101 -0.38 -3.97 -8.16
CA ILE A 101 1.01 -4.38 -8.39
C ILE A 101 1.12 -5.23 -9.67
N PHE A 102 0.27 -6.26 -9.80
CA PHE A 102 0.27 -7.09 -11.01
C PHE A 102 0.01 -6.26 -12.27
N TRP A 103 -0.96 -5.36 -12.24
CA TRP A 103 -1.28 -4.48 -13.36
C TRP A 103 -0.12 -3.55 -13.70
N ASN A 104 0.56 -3.01 -12.68
CA ASN A 104 1.70 -2.13 -12.89
C ASN A 104 2.85 -2.82 -13.64
N GLU A 105 3.13 -4.08 -13.28
CA GLU A 105 4.20 -4.86 -13.88
C GLU A 105 3.86 -5.40 -15.26
N THR A 106 2.57 -5.54 -15.58
CA THR A 106 2.11 -6.17 -16.82
C THR A 106 1.50 -5.23 -17.84
N HIS A 107 1.25 -3.97 -17.47
CA HIS A 107 0.66 -2.99 -18.38
C HIS A 107 1.38 -1.63 -18.35
N ASP A 108 1.42 -0.99 -19.51
CA ASP A 108 1.78 0.42 -19.63
C ASP A 108 0.58 1.36 -19.33
N GLN A 109 0.80 2.67 -19.38
CA GLN A 109 -0.25 3.68 -19.16
C GLN A 109 -1.35 3.72 -20.24
N LEU A 110 -1.12 3.11 -21.40
CA LEU A 110 -2.11 2.99 -22.48
C LEU A 110 -2.93 1.69 -22.35
N GLY A 111 -2.53 0.81 -21.43
CA GLY A 111 -3.12 -0.51 -21.24
C GLY A 111 -2.60 -1.56 -22.23
N ASN A 112 -1.47 -1.32 -22.89
CA ASN A 112 -0.78 -2.35 -23.66
C ASN A 112 -0.02 -3.28 -22.71
N LEU A 113 0.12 -4.54 -23.12
CA LEU A 113 0.88 -5.52 -22.36
C LEU A 113 2.37 -5.19 -22.38
N ILE A 114 2.98 -5.29 -21.20
CA ILE A 114 4.43 -5.33 -20.99
C ILE A 114 4.72 -6.55 -20.13
N ASN A 115 5.96 -7.06 -20.17
CA ASN A 115 6.38 -8.20 -19.34
C ASN A 115 5.41 -9.39 -19.38
N GLU A 116 5.05 -9.85 -20.58
CA GLU A 116 4.07 -10.92 -20.79
C GLU A 116 4.41 -12.20 -20.03
N GLN A 117 5.68 -12.43 -19.69
CA GLN A 117 6.11 -13.56 -18.87
C GLN A 117 5.36 -13.69 -17.54
N TYR A 118 4.94 -12.59 -16.91
CA TYR A 118 4.18 -12.65 -15.65
C TYR A 118 2.71 -13.04 -15.85
N ARG A 119 2.23 -13.00 -17.09
CA ARG A 119 0.86 -13.36 -17.46
C ARG A 119 0.73 -14.81 -17.92
N HIS A 120 1.80 -15.58 -17.97
CA HIS A 120 1.75 -16.99 -18.35
C HIS A 120 2.00 -17.88 -17.13
N GLY A 121 1.15 -18.89 -16.97
CA GLY A 121 1.25 -19.81 -15.84
C GLY A 121 0.89 -19.16 -14.51
N TYR A 122 1.62 -19.46 -13.44
CA TYR A 122 1.24 -19.16 -12.06
C TYR A 122 2.15 -18.09 -11.46
N THR A 123 1.62 -16.88 -11.35
CA THR A 123 2.32 -15.73 -10.74
C THR A 123 1.69 -15.41 -9.40
N LEU A 124 2.45 -15.58 -8.33
CA LEU A 124 2.07 -15.09 -7.00
C LEU A 124 2.45 -13.62 -6.90
N VAL A 125 1.58 -12.81 -6.33
CA VAL A 125 1.92 -11.44 -5.94
C VAL A 125 1.70 -11.29 -4.45
N VAL A 126 2.67 -10.72 -3.75
CA VAL A 126 2.69 -10.54 -2.30
C VAL A 126 2.98 -9.07 -1.99
N ASP A 127 2.16 -8.47 -1.13
CA ASP A 127 2.22 -7.07 -0.77
C ASP A 127 2.25 -6.90 0.76
N PRO A 128 3.42 -7.06 1.39
CA PRO A 128 3.55 -6.84 2.82
C PRO A 128 3.37 -5.36 3.14
N GLY A 129 2.30 -5.06 3.89
CA GLY A 129 2.01 -3.77 4.48
C GLY A 129 2.50 -3.66 5.92
N PHE A 130 2.05 -2.61 6.61
CA PHE A 130 2.39 -2.41 8.02
C PHE A 130 1.70 -3.44 8.92
N GLY A 131 0.37 -3.52 8.90
CA GLY A 131 -0.38 -4.45 9.75
C GLY A 131 -0.58 -5.84 9.17
N THR A 132 -0.69 -5.95 7.84
CA THR A 132 -1.07 -7.18 7.14
C THR A 132 -0.25 -7.36 5.87
N THR A 133 -0.25 -8.58 5.31
CA THR A 133 0.28 -8.87 3.98
C THR A 133 -0.85 -9.35 3.09
N ASP A 134 -1.18 -8.59 2.06
CA ASP A 134 -2.11 -9.05 1.02
C ASP A 134 -1.37 -9.94 0.03
N TYR A 135 -2.03 -10.98 -0.47
CA TYR A 135 -1.46 -11.84 -1.51
C TYR A 135 -2.53 -12.36 -2.47
N ALA A 136 -2.14 -12.60 -3.72
CA ALA A 136 -3.03 -13.17 -4.72
C ALA A 136 -2.26 -13.98 -5.76
N LEU A 137 -2.85 -15.11 -6.17
CA LEU A 137 -2.37 -15.89 -7.30
C LEU A 137 -3.06 -15.47 -8.59
N PHE A 138 -2.26 -15.25 -9.63
CA PHE A 138 -2.71 -15.07 -11.00
C PHE A 138 -2.38 -16.33 -11.80
N ILE A 139 -3.39 -16.89 -12.47
CA ILE A 139 -3.21 -18.00 -13.40
C ILE A 139 -3.53 -17.48 -14.80
N ASP A 140 -2.54 -17.52 -15.69
CA ASP A 140 -2.62 -17.00 -17.04
C ASP A 140 -3.11 -15.54 -17.09
N GLY A 141 -2.60 -14.72 -16.16
CA GLY A 141 -2.93 -13.31 -16.03
C GLY A 141 -4.30 -13.01 -15.44
N VAL A 142 -5.01 -14.03 -14.95
CA VAL A 142 -6.32 -13.90 -14.28
C VAL A 142 -6.15 -14.15 -12.79
N MET A 143 -6.47 -13.14 -11.98
CA MET A 143 -6.52 -13.27 -10.51
C MET A 143 -7.52 -14.36 -10.12
N LYS A 144 -7.16 -15.21 -9.16
CA LYS A 144 -8.00 -16.30 -8.68
C LYS A 144 -8.49 -16.02 -7.26
N ASP A 145 -9.79 -15.79 -7.13
CA ASP A 145 -10.44 -15.47 -5.85
C ASP A 145 -10.18 -16.54 -4.77
N ALA A 146 -10.12 -17.82 -5.15
CA ALA A 146 -9.83 -18.92 -4.22
C ALA A 146 -8.40 -18.91 -3.64
N TYR A 147 -7.51 -18.09 -4.19
CA TYR A 147 -6.09 -17.98 -3.82
C TYR A 147 -5.70 -16.51 -3.63
N CYS A 148 -6.62 -15.73 -3.09
CA CYS A 148 -6.51 -14.29 -2.86
C CYS A 148 -7.01 -14.00 -1.45
N ASP A 149 -6.15 -13.49 -0.57
CA ASP A 149 -6.51 -13.22 0.82
C ASP A 149 -5.48 -12.27 1.48
N SER A 150 -5.71 -11.97 2.75
CA SER A 150 -4.79 -11.23 3.62
C SER A 150 -4.20 -12.15 4.70
N SER A 151 -2.92 -11.95 5.01
CA SER A 151 -2.27 -12.49 6.20
C SER A 151 -2.21 -11.41 7.29
N GLU A 152 -2.46 -11.80 8.54
CA GLU A 152 -2.29 -10.93 9.72
C GLU A 152 -0.80 -10.67 10.05
N LEU A 153 0.12 -11.20 9.24
CA LEU A 153 1.55 -10.95 9.34
C LEU A 153 1.91 -9.71 8.53
N GLY A 154 2.32 -8.64 9.20
CA GLY A 154 2.85 -7.42 8.62
C GLY A 154 4.13 -6.96 9.32
N ILE A 155 4.70 -5.82 8.90
CA ILE A 155 5.88 -5.24 9.57
C ILE A 155 5.65 -5.01 11.07
N ALA A 156 4.44 -4.65 11.47
CA ALA A 156 4.04 -4.52 12.88
C ALA A 156 4.28 -5.81 13.68
N SER A 157 4.15 -7.00 13.07
CA SER A 157 4.46 -8.26 13.75
C SER A 157 5.94 -8.40 14.10
N ALA A 158 6.84 -7.83 13.28
CA ALA A 158 8.26 -7.75 13.62
C ALA A 158 8.52 -6.68 14.69
N MET A 159 7.85 -5.54 14.62
CA MET A 159 7.97 -4.49 15.65
C MET A 159 7.49 -4.98 17.02
N LYS A 160 6.39 -5.74 17.05
CA LYS A 160 5.88 -6.37 18.26
C LYS A 160 6.91 -7.30 18.90
N GLN A 161 7.61 -8.11 18.09
CA GLN A 161 8.69 -8.96 18.59
C GLN A 161 9.85 -8.14 19.20
N ILE A 162 10.19 -6.99 18.62
CA ILE A 162 11.21 -6.08 19.18
C ILE A 162 10.72 -5.48 20.50
N SER A 163 9.46 -5.01 20.54
CA SER A 163 8.82 -4.45 21.72
C SER A 163 8.84 -5.44 22.89
N GLU A 164 8.44 -6.69 22.65
CA GLU A 164 8.47 -7.76 23.65
C GLU A 164 9.89 -8.00 24.21
N ASN A 165 10.91 -8.05 23.33
CA ASN A 165 12.31 -8.21 23.74
C ASN A 165 12.85 -7.02 24.55
N LEU A 166 12.37 -5.80 24.26
CA LEU A 166 12.75 -4.58 24.97
C LEU A 166 12.06 -4.49 26.33
N ALA A 167 10.80 -4.93 26.42
CA ALA A 167 10.03 -4.94 27.65
C ALA A 167 10.69 -5.83 28.73
N GLU A 168 11.30 -6.96 28.33
CA GLU A 168 12.10 -7.81 29.23
C GLU A 168 13.28 -7.06 29.88
N LYS A 169 13.75 -5.97 29.25
CA LYS A 169 14.83 -5.10 29.74
C LYS A 169 14.33 -3.82 30.40
N GLY A 170 13.02 -3.69 30.59
CA GLY A 170 12.38 -2.53 31.20
C GLY A 170 12.12 -1.36 30.23
N VAL A 171 12.25 -1.57 28.93
CA VAL A 171 11.97 -0.56 27.89
C VAL A 171 10.62 -0.85 27.25
N ASN A 172 9.64 0.05 27.43
CA ASN A 172 8.31 -0.08 26.85
C ASN A 172 8.19 0.87 25.64
N LEU A 173 8.31 0.32 24.43
CA LEU A 173 8.06 1.02 23.17
C LEU A 173 7.03 0.22 22.37
N ASP A 174 5.96 0.86 21.91
CA ASP A 174 4.97 0.20 21.04
C ASP A 174 5.44 0.10 19.57
N GLU A 175 4.66 -0.56 18.71
CA GLU A 175 5.06 -0.76 17.32
C GLU A 175 5.20 0.55 16.53
N LYS A 176 4.43 1.59 16.89
CA LYS A 176 4.43 2.89 16.20
C LYS A 176 5.61 3.73 16.63
N GLU A 177 5.95 3.72 17.92
CA GLU A 177 7.14 4.37 18.44
C GLU A 177 8.40 3.76 17.80
N LEU A 178 8.46 2.43 17.71
CA LEU A 178 9.58 1.75 17.04
C LEU A 178 9.69 2.18 15.57
N ASP A 179 8.58 2.22 14.83
CA ASP A 179 8.57 2.67 13.43
C ASP A 179 9.09 4.12 13.32
N HIS A 180 8.67 5.01 14.23
CA HIS A 180 9.19 6.38 14.31
C HIS A 180 10.70 6.43 14.55
N TYR A 181 11.23 5.64 15.48
CA TYR A 181 12.68 5.60 15.73
C TYR A 181 13.46 5.14 14.49
N PHE A 182 12.95 4.15 13.75
CA PHE A 182 13.59 3.70 12.52
C PHE A 182 13.56 4.73 11.40
N MET A 183 12.53 5.57 11.34
CA MET A 183 12.35 6.57 10.29
C MET A 183 13.08 7.89 10.58
N GLU A 184 13.03 8.36 11.83
CA GLU A 184 13.44 9.73 12.18
C GLU A 184 14.72 9.78 13.04
N GLN A 185 15.05 8.70 13.74
CA GLN A 185 16.15 8.66 14.72
C GLN A 185 17.23 7.65 14.36
N ASP A 186 17.27 7.24 13.09
CA ASP A 186 18.20 6.24 12.55
C ASP A 186 18.28 4.96 13.42
N GLY A 187 17.15 4.55 14.01
CA GLY A 187 17.06 3.32 14.82
C GLY A 187 17.84 3.35 16.13
N VAL A 188 18.17 4.52 16.68
CA VAL A 188 18.86 4.64 17.98
C VAL A 188 17.87 5.06 19.06
N TYR A 189 17.83 4.30 20.16
CA TYR A 189 17.06 4.63 21.35
C TYR A 189 17.96 4.82 22.56
N ILE A 190 17.70 5.84 23.38
CA ILE A 190 18.52 6.14 24.57
C ILE A 190 17.77 5.66 25.82
N PHE A 191 18.38 4.74 26.56
CA PHE A 191 17.83 4.21 27.81
C PHE A 191 18.89 4.26 28.91
N ASN A 192 18.58 4.90 30.04
CA ASN A 192 19.51 5.06 31.17
C ASN A 192 20.89 5.63 30.79
N GLY A 193 20.94 6.49 29.76
CA GLY A 193 22.19 7.08 29.25
C GLY A 193 22.99 6.20 28.29
N GLU A 194 22.51 4.98 27.99
CA GLU A 194 23.10 4.08 27.01
C GLU A 194 22.32 4.08 25.70
N ALA A 195 23.04 4.00 24.58
CA ALA A 195 22.44 3.88 23.25
C ALA A 195 22.14 2.42 22.93
N ILE A 196 20.88 2.13 22.62
CA ILE A 196 20.39 0.85 22.14
C ILE A 196 20.26 0.94 20.62
N ASP A 197 20.99 0.09 19.91
CA ASP A 197 20.84 -0.08 18.46
C ASP A 197 19.64 -1.00 18.16
N LEU A 198 18.56 -0.39 17.66
CA LEU A 198 17.35 -1.11 17.29
C LEU A 198 17.50 -1.81 15.92
N LYS A 199 18.48 -1.45 15.08
CA LYS A 199 18.62 -2.02 13.72
C LYS A 199 18.94 -3.50 13.78
N THR A 200 19.86 -3.89 14.66
CA THR A 200 20.21 -5.31 14.86
C THR A 200 18.99 -6.12 15.30
N LEU A 201 18.17 -5.57 16.22
CA LEU A 201 16.92 -6.21 16.65
C LEU A 201 15.92 -6.33 15.49
N ARG A 202 15.85 -5.29 14.65
CA ARG A 202 14.99 -5.27 13.46
C ARG A 202 15.37 -6.34 12.45
N GLU A 203 16.66 -6.53 12.16
CA GLU A 203 17.09 -7.57 11.22
C GLU A 203 16.68 -8.97 11.68
N VAL A 204 16.87 -9.28 12.97
CA VAL A 204 16.46 -10.55 13.57
C VAL A 204 14.94 -10.74 13.48
N ALA A 205 14.18 -9.68 13.81
CA ALA A 205 12.73 -9.71 13.76
C ALA A 205 12.18 -9.85 12.32
N LEU A 206 12.77 -9.15 11.35
CA LEU A 206 12.40 -9.27 9.93
C LEU A 206 12.72 -10.65 9.37
N LYS A 207 13.84 -11.27 9.77
CA LYS A 207 14.16 -12.65 9.39
C LYS A 207 13.14 -13.64 9.94
N SER A 208 12.76 -13.48 11.20
CA SER A 208 11.70 -14.26 11.86
C SER A 208 10.36 -14.09 11.14
N LEU A 209 9.97 -12.86 10.83
CA LEU A 209 8.75 -12.53 10.08
C LEU A 209 8.76 -13.13 8.67
N GLY A 210 9.87 -13.02 7.94
CA GLY A 210 10.00 -13.59 6.59
C GLY A 210 9.78 -15.11 6.56
N LYS A 211 10.31 -15.82 7.56
CA LYS A 211 10.04 -17.26 7.73
C LYS A 211 8.56 -17.54 8.03
N LYS A 212 7.99 -16.83 9.01
CA LYS A 212 6.56 -17.00 9.39
C LYS A 212 5.63 -16.75 8.20
N LEU A 213 5.90 -15.70 7.43
CA LEU A 213 5.10 -15.35 6.27
C LEU A 213 5.24 -16.38 5.14
N TYR A 214 6.44 -16.90 4.90
CA TYR A 214 6.63 -18.01 3.97
C TYR A 214 5.81 -19.24 4.36
N ASP A 215 5.87 -19.65 5.64
CA ASP A 215 5.14 -20.81 6.13
C ASP A 215 3.61 -20.60 6.03
N ASP A 216 3.13 -19.40 6.37
CA ASP A 216 1.71 -19.02 6.26
C ASP A 216 1.22 -19.06 4.81
N LEU A 217 1.95 -18.44 3.89
CA LEU A 217 1.62 -18.47 2.46
C LEU A 217 1.61 -19.89 1.91
N LYS A 218 2.57 -20.74 2.30
CA LYS A 218 2.64 -22.14 1.88
C LYS A 218 1.43 -22.95 2.33
N ILE A 219 0.94 -22.72 3.54
CA ILE A 219 -0.27 -23.36 4.06
C ILE A 219 -1.50 -22.87 3.28
N LYS A 220 -1.67 -21.55 3.15
CA LYS A 220 -2.85 -20.96 2.51
C LYS A 220 -2.95 -21.27 1.01
N LEU A 221 -1.80 -21.42 0.34
CA LEU A 221 -1.71 -21.73 -1.08
C LEU A 221 -1.35 -23.19 -1.38
N GLN A 222 -1.45 -24.10 -0.39
CA GLN A 222 -1.02 -25.49 -0.51
C GLN A 222 -1.43 -26.20 -1.82
N PRO A 223 -2.68 -26.08 -2.34
CA PRO A 223 -3.09 -26.79 -3.55
C PRO A 223 -2.37 -26.37 -4.84
N VAL A 224 -1.73 -25.20 -4.83
CA VAL A 224 -1.10 -24.56 -5.98
C VAL A 224 0.34 -24.15 -5.72
N TRP A 225 0.86 -24.34 -4.51
CA TRP A 225 2.18 -23.87 -4.08
C TRP A 225 3.29 -24.31 -5.02
N ASP A 226 3.38 -25.61 -5.31
CA ASP A 226 4.42 -26.19 -6.17
C ASP A 226 4.25 -25.83 -7.66
N LYS A 227 3.17 -25.14 -8.03
CA LYS A 227 2.93 -24.65 -9.39
C LYS A 227 3.39 -23.21 -9.58
N ILE A 228 3.62 -22.46 -8.50
CA ILE A 228 4.02 -21.05 -8.56
C ILE A 228 5.37 -20.94 -9.27
N GLN A 229 5.41 -20.19 -10.36
CA GLN A 229 6.60 -20.05 -11.21
C GLN A 229 7.34 -18.74 -10.94
N VAL A 230 6.62 -17.68 -10.59
CA VAL A 230 7.17 -16.35 -10.31
C VAL A 230 6.44 -15.76 -9.11
N SER A 231 7.19 -15.06 -8.25
CA SER A 231 6.63 -14.31 -7.13
C SER A 231 6.98 -12.82 -7.25
N LEU A 232 5.99 -11.95 -7.44
CA LEU A 232 6.20 -10.50 -7.42
C LEU A 232 5.98 -9.98 -6.01
N VAL A 233 6.93 -9.22 -5.49
CA VAL A 233 6.87 -8.63 -4.15
C VAL A 233 6.74 -7.12 -4.28
N GLY A 234 5.64 -6.57 -3.75
CA GLY A 234 5.35 -5.13 -3.71
C GLY A 234 5.23 -4.60 -2.28
N GLY A 235 4.86 -3.33 -2.16
CA GLY A 235 4.65 -2.68 -0.87
C GLY A 235 5.93 -2.19 -0.20
N GLY A 236 5.77 -1.22 0.72
CA GLY A 236 6.88 -0.74 1.54
C GLY A 236 7.46 -1.84 2.44
N GLY A 237 6.59 -2.69 3.00
CA GLY A 237 7.01 -3.85 3.78
C GLY A 237 7.66 -4.92 2.92
N GLY A 238 7.23 -5.11 1.67
CA GLY A 238 7.90 -6.02 0.74
C GLY A 238 9.33 -5.62 0.43
N LYS A 239 9.62 -4.33 0.28
CA LYS A 239 11.00 -3.83 0.17
C LYS A 239 11.85 -4.18 1.40
N ALA A 240 11.29 -4.05 2.61
CA ALA A 240 11.99 -4.37 3.85
C ALA A 240 12.17 -5.89 4.06
N LEU A 241 11.20 -6.69 3.62
CA LEU A 241 11.17 -8.14 3.81
C LEU A 241 11.81 -8.93 2.67
N PHE A 242 12.09 -8.33 1.52
CA PHE A 242 12.45 -9.03 0.29
C PHE A 242 13.55 -10.07 0.50
N ASN A 243 14.66 -9.70 1.15
CA ASN A 243 15.80 -10.59 1.37
C ASN A 243 15.51 -11.72 2.38
N TYR A 244 14.46 -11.58 3.18
CA TYR A 244 14.06 -12.54 4.21
C TYR A 244 12.94 -13.48 3.75
N LEU A 245 12.32 -13.21 2.60
CA LEU A 245 11.29 -14.05 2.00
C LEU A 245 11.90 -15.16 1.15
N ASN A 246 11.66 -16.41 1.54
CA ASN A 246 12.15 -17.57 0.83
C ASN A 246 11.20 -18.03 -0.29
N LEU A 247 10.77 -17.09 -1.14
CA LEU A 247 9.91 -17.39 -2.28
C LEU A 247 10.75 -17.71 -3.52
N ASP A 248 10.33 -18.73 -4.28
CA ASP A 248 10.98 -19.11 -5.53
C ASP A 248 10.76 -18.05 -6.61
N ASN A 249 11.81 -17.80 -7.41
CA ASN A 249 11.83 -16.83 -8.51
C ASN A 249 11.22 -15.47 -8.12
N LYS A 250 11.49 -15.02 -6.89
CA LYS A 250 10.95 -13.76 -6.39
C LYS A 250 11.61 -12.56 -7.06
N GLN A 251 10.80 -11.56 -7.34
CA GLN A 251 11.23 -10.29 -7.92
C GLN A 251 10.61 -9.14 -7.15
N LEU A 252 11.44 -8.17 -6.79
CA LEU A 252 10.97 -6.93 -6.20
C LEU A 252 10.48 -6.04 -7.35
N VAL A 253 9.24 -5.58 -7.28
CA VAL A 253 8.65 -4.76 -8.35
C VAL A 253 9.29 -3.37 -8.42
N VAL A 254 9.11 -2.65 -9.53
CA VAL A 254 9.60 -1.28 -9.65
C VAL A 254 8.81 -0.38 -8.70
N ASP A 255 9.50 0.45 -7.92
CA ASP A 255 8.94 1.31 -6.87
C ASP A 255 7.90 0.59 -5.98
N PRO A 256 8.29 -0.43 -5.20
CA PRO A 256 7.37 -1.33 -4.49
C PRO A 256 6.30 -0.61 -3.67
N GLN A 257 6.69 0.46 -2.98
CA GLN A 257 5.81 1.28 -2.16
C GLN A 257 4.67 1.93 -2.98
N PHE A 258 4.90 2.24 -4.24
CA PHE A 258 3.92 2.82 -5.15
C PHE A 258 3.31 1.81 -6.13
N GLY A 259 3.66 0.52 -6.06
CA GLY A 259 3.25 -0.49 -7.04
C GLY A 259 1.74 -0.54 -7.25
N ASN A 260 0.96 -0.62 -6.17
CA ASN A 260 -0.51 -0.57 -6.25
C ASN A 260 -1.02 0.74 -6.84
N ALA A 261 -0.57 1.89 -6.32
CA ALA A 261 -1.05 3.20 -6.75
C ALA A 261 -0.76 3.45 -8.25
N SER A 262 0.43 3.07 -8.71
CA SER A 262 0.83 3.11 -10.10
C SER A 262 -0.05 2.21 -10.98
N GLY A 263 -0.34 0.99 -10.53
CA GLY A 263 -1.26 0.09 -11.20
C GLY A 263 -2.67 0.65 -11.33
N PHE A 264 -3.23 1.15 -10.24
CA PHE A 264 -4.57 1.75 -10.23
C PHE A 264 -4.67 2.97 -11.13
N ARG A 265 -3.63 3.83 -11.13
CA ARG A 265 -3.53 4.98 -12.04
C ARG A 265 -3.52 4.54 -13.50
N LYS A 266 -2.66 3.58 -13.87
CA LYS A 266 -2.58 3.03 -15.24
C LYS A 266 -3.91 2.42 -15.68
N ALA A 267 -4.54 1.62 -14.81
CA ALA A 267 -5.82 0.99 -15.09
C ALA A 267 -6.95 2.02 -15.31
N ALA A 268 -7.06 3.01 -14.42
CA ALA A 268 -8.07 4.07 -14.53
C ALA A 268 -7.85 4.94 -15.78
N GLN A 269 -6.59 5.28 -16.11
CA GLN A 269 -6.25 6.03 -17.31
C GLN A 269 -6.58 5.25 -18.58
N GLY A 270 -6.22 3.96 -18.64
CA GLY A 270 -6.54 3.09 -19.78
C GLY A 270 -8.06 2.95 -19.99
N ALA A 271 -8.83 2.80 -18.92
CA ALA A 271 -10.30 2.76 -18.98
C ALA A 271 -10.89 4.06 -19.53
N LEU A 272 -10.37 5.21 -19.12
CA LEU A 272 -10.79 6.51 -19.62
C LEU A 272 -10.50 6.66 -21.11
N LEU A 273 -9.28 6.35 -21.56
CA LEU A 273 -8.88 6.45 -22.97
C LEU A 273 -9.74 5.56 -23.88
N LYS A 274 -10.07 4.34 -23.44
CA LYS A 274 -10.96 3.44 -24.19
C LYS A 274 -12.37 4.02 -24.30
N SER A 275 -12.90 4.61 -23.23
CA SER A 275 -14.25 5.21 -23.25
C SER A 275 -14.36 6.41 -24.17
N VAL A 276 -13.29 7.20 -24.32
CA VAL A 276 -13.25 8.34 -25.26
C VAL A 276 -13.21 7.83 -26.71
N ARG A 277 -12.43 6.77 -26.99
CA ARG A 277 -12.32 6.18 -28.33
C ARG A 277 -13.58 5.45 -28.80
N SER A 278 -14.41 4.94 -27.89
CA SER A 278 -15.64 4.24 -28.27
C SER A 278 -16.82 5.19 -28.56
N HIS A 279 -16.67 6.49 -28.30
CA HIS A 279 -17.71 7.51 -28.49
C HIS A 279 -17.31 8.62 -29.48
N GLY A 280 -16.20 8.46 -30.20
CA GLY A 280 -15.74 9.36 -31.28
C GLY A 280 -15.57 8.58 -32.57
#